data_AF-A0A2A2UW68-F1
#
_entry.id   AF-A0A2A2UW68-F1
#
_cell.length_a   1.000
_cell.length_b   1.000
_cell.length_c   1.000
_cell.angle_alpha   90.00
_cell.angle_beta   90.00
_cell.angle_gamma   90.00
#
_symmetry.space_group_name_H-M   'P 1'
#
loop_
_entity.id
_entity.type
_entity.pdbx_description
1 polymer ?
#
loop_
_entity_poly.entity_id
_entity_poly.type
_entity_poly.pdbx_seq_one_letter_code
_entity_poly.pdbx_strand_id
1 'polypeptide(L)'
;MDISDTRWHTKTKASPATSFRSNTATNQNNTNTQVSVSSLAVRLKEAQQAIDSARLNQQSFLQNNNVLTWQSQSNQEEINSAKWEFEQLSKPQLETIAMDPSNTFSKAEKAAAYEKWHALDQRALSELKRNALNDDNAMTSFEAALYTHSQTFSELGKAMLPDDYLSQAQSHFESALQDMNLSAHTMSNQAEHYYSLMVTDLYAGNEPKVHNGAEGMSSHNLERSNYDFLTHKDRFMLADMYEYAEKSGIDFEYIQKLASDIGNYRRHDDGKLLSNFNEGHFNTEGQKLTVGFTQRDQASIDRLMNNGALSSSALDAGFVSFITDPGLGALSHQGSYQFLAHIAEVTAGIATSDSATQFKTFTEASSINERYVMTQSEESISLPEPDVTCKNGVCEVTEKGRKNGVTLTQNTQVLAPPIEFKPAQFNTLLHLQTDPNTQKSVWFEWLLEK
;
A
#
# COMPACT_ATOMS: atom_id res chain seq x y z
N MET A 1 -39.73 -16.84 -32.12
CA MET A 1 -40.64 -16.08 -32.99
C MET A 1 -42.02 -16.21 -32.37
N ASP A 2 -42.65 -15.06 -32.06
CA ASP A 2 -43.98 -14.81 -31.46
C ASP A 2 -44.28 -15.39 -30.07
N ILE A 3 -44.51 -14.60 -29.02
CA ILE A 3 -45.51 -13.52 -28.74
C ILE A 3 -46.93 -14.08 -28.53
N SER A 4 -47.42 -13.97 -27.29
CA SER A 4 -48.79 -13.57 -26.89
C SER A 4 -48.89 -13.63 -25.36
N ASP A 5 -48.83 -12.50 -24.65
CA ASP A 5 -49.96 -11.63 -24.27
C ASP A 5 -50.97 -12.27 -23.31
N THR A 6 -50.99 -11.76 -22.06
CA THR A 6 -52.24 -11.32 -21.42
C THR A 6 -51.96 -10.39 -20.23
N ARG A 7 -52.27 -9.10 -20.43
CA ARG A 7 -52.50 -8.10 -19.38
C ARG A 7 -53.83 -8.36 -18.67
N TRP A 8 -53.95 -7.96 -17.40
CA TRP A 8 -55.09 -7.18 -16.90
C TRP A 8 -54.66 -6.22 -15.77
N HIS A 9 -55.11 -4.96 -15.91
CA HIS A 9 -54.97 -3.80 -15.02
C HIS A 9 -55.92 -3.92 -13.79
N THR A 10 -55.89 -3.08 -12.73
CA THR A 10 -56.16 -1.62 -12.64
C THR A 10 -56.02 -1.14 -11.17
N LYS A 11 -55.27 -0.06 -10.88
CA LYS A 11 -55.65 1.37 -10.65
C LYS A 11 -56.13 1.77 -9.24
N THR A 12 -55.46 2.78 -8.66
CA THR A 12 -56.02 4.11 -8.28
C THR A 12 -54.87 5.12 -8.04
N LYS A 13 -54.70 6.17 -8.88
CA LYS A 13 -55.01 7.61 -8.66
C LYS A 13 -54.26 8.23 -7.45
N ALA A 14 -53.58 9.38 -7.50
CA ALA A 14 -53.69 10.58 -8.34
C ALA A 14 -52.40 11.45 -8.29
N SER A 15 -52.25 12.33 -9.27
CA SER A 15 -51.48 13.61 -9.25
C SER A 15 -52.53 14.75 -9.41
N PRO A 16 -52.28 16.07 -9.27
CA PRO A 16 -51.00 16.80 -9.27
C PRO A 16 -50.92 18.06 -8.34
N ALA A 17 -49.79 18.78 -8.42
CA ALA A 17 -49.69 20.26 -8.52
C ALA A 17 -48.85 21.03 -7.47
N THR A 18 -47.88 21.77 -8.03
CA THR A 18 -47.50 23.18 -7.75
C THR A 18 -46.74 23.57 -6.47
N SER A 19 -45.43 23.82 -6.70
CA SER A 19 -44.70 25.07 -6.42
C SER A 19 -45.05 25.92 -5.20
N PHE A 20 -44.06 26.16 -4.33
CA PHE A 20 -43.77 27.51 -3.84
C PHE A 20 -42.26 27.72 -3.74
N ARG A 21 -41.79 28.68 -4.56
CA ARG A 21 -40.53 29.41 -4.43
C ARG A 21 -40.63 30.34 -3.22
N SER A 22 -39.56 30.41 -2.43
CA SER A 22 -39.14 31.66 -1.80
C SER A 22 -37.64 31.82 -1.99
N ASN A 23 -37.30 32.67 -2.96
CA ASN A 23 -35.99 33.30 -3.07
C ASN A 23 -35.84 34.28 -1.90
N THR A 24 -34.70 34.23 -1.23
CA THR A 24 -34.07 35.44 -0.70
C THR A 24 -32.61 35.40 -1.10
N ALA A 25 -32.29 36.28 -2.05
CA ALA A 25 -30.94 36.55 -2.51
C ALA A 25 -30.24 37.46 -1.51
N THR A 26 -29.01 37.11 -1.14
CA THR A 26 -27.96 38.07 -0.81
C THR A 26 -26.67 37.57 -1.42
N ASN A 27 -26.34 38.16 -2.57
CA ASN A 27 -25.04 38.07 -3.21
C ASN A 27 -23.99 38.76 -2.33
N GLN A 28 -22.94 38.04 -1.96
CA GLN A 28 -21.60 38.60 -1.84
C GLN A 28 -20.62 37.70 -2.57
N ASN A 29 -20.01 38.27 -3.61
CA ASN A 29 -18.92 37.71 -4.39
C ASN A 29 -17.66 37.53 -3.52
N ASN A 30 -16.95 36.41 -3.67
CA ASN A 30 -15.57 36.44 -4.16
C ASN A 30 -15.04 35.04 -4.56
N THR A 31 -14.86 34.90 -5.87
CA THR A 31 -13.77 34.21 -6.60
C THR A 31 -13.43 32.76 -6.25
N ASN A 32 -14.09 31.85 -6.96
CA ASN A 32 -13.65 30.47 -7.19
C ASN A 32 -12.80 30.39 -8.46
N THR A 33 -11.55 29.96 -8.33
CA THR A 33 -10.67 29.54 -9.44
C THR A 33 -10.79 28.01 -9.57
N GLN A 34 -11.50 27.52 -10.59
CA GLN A 34 -11.60 26.10 -10.89
C GLN A 34 -10.36 25.60 -11.64
N VAL A 35 -9.47 24.97 -10.87
CA VAL A 35 -8.46 24.01 -11.34
C VAL A 35 -9.10 22.63 -11.14
N SER A 36 -8.98 21.70 -12.09
CA SER A 36 -9.47 20.32 -11.92
C SER A 36 -8.57 19.58 -10.92
N VAL A 37 -8.83 19.80 -9.63
CA VAL A 37 -8.26 19.07 -8.51
C VAL A 37 -9.20 17.89 -8.21
N SER A 38 -8.66 16.71 -7.91
CA SER A 38 -9.48 15.58 -7.42
C SER A 38 -10.38 16.02 -6.26
N SER A 39 -11.58 15.43 -6.12
CA SER A 39 -12.52 15.77 -5.03
C SER A 39 -11.83 15.75 -3.65
N LEU A 40 -10.91 14.80 -3.44
CA LEU A 40 -10.07 14.71 -2.25
C LEU A 40 -9.12 15.91 -2.08
N ALA A 41 -8.47 16.38 -3.15
CA ALA A 41 -7.55 17.51 -3.07
C ALA A 41 -8.28 18.84 -2.80
N VAL A 42 -9.51 19.00 -3.31
CA VAL A 42 -10.39 20.12 -2.93
C VAL A 42 -10.77 20.04 -1.45
N ARG A 43 -11.21 18.87 -0.99
CA ARG A 43 -11.57 18.63 0.41
C ARG A 43 -10.39 18.82 1.37
N LEU A 44 -9.19 18.38 0.99
CA LEU A 44 -7.96 18.60 1.74
C LEU A 44 -7.63 20.10 1.85
N LYS A 45 -7.80 20.85 0.76
CA LYS A 45 -7.59 22.30 0.76
C LYS A 45 -8.60 23.02 1.66
N GLU A 46 -9.86 22.62 1.62
CA GLU A 46 -10.92 23.18 2.48
C GLU A 46 -10.65 22.88 3.96
N ALA A 47 -10.33 21.62 4.29
CA ALA A 47 -9.96 21.23 5.65
C ALA A 47 -8.73 22.00 6.15
N GLN A 48 -7.72 22.19 5.29
CA GLN A 48 -6.53 22.96 5.64
C GLN A 48 -6.89 24.44 5.92
N GLN A 49 -7.73 25.05 5.10
CA GLN A 49 -8.21 26.43 5.33
C GLN A 49 -8.99 26.55 6.63
N ALA A 50 -9.79 25.53 6.97
CA ALA A 50 -10.52 25.48 8.23
C ALA A 50 -9.59 25.34 9.44
N ILE A 51 -8.54 24.52 9.34
CA ILE A 51 -7.48 24.40 10.35
C ILE A 51 -6.74 25.73 10.54
N ASP A 52 -6.35 26.39 9.45
CA ASP A 52 -5.66 27.68 9.52
C ASP A 52 -6.54 28.77 10.13
N SER A 53 -7.84 28.74 9.84
CA SER A 53 -8.83 29.63 10.45
C SER A 53 -9.03 29.34 11.94
N ALA A 54 -9.07 28.06 12.34
CA ALA A 54 -9.15 27.66 13.75
C ALA A 54 -7.91 28.10 14.54
N ARG A 55 -6.72 28.01 13.95
CA ARG A 55 -5.45 28.51 14.52
C ARG A 55 -5.47 30.01 14.75
N LEU A 56 -5.95 30.79 13.77
CA LEU A 56 -6.09 32.24 13.89
C LEU A 56 -7.05 32.65 15.02
N ASN A 57 -8.05 31.82 15.30
CA ASN A 57 -9.03 32.03 16.37
C ASN A 57 -8.59 31.43 17.73
N GLN A 58 -7.34 30.98 17.88
CA GLN A 58 -6.80 30.33 19.09
C GLN A 58 -7.64 29.14 19.58
N GLN A 59 -8.35 28.45 18.69
CA GLN A 59 -9.04 27.22 19.07
C GLN A 59 -7.99 26.15 19.35
N SER A 60 -8.02 25.59 20.56
CA SER A 60 -7.19 24.43 20.88
C SER A 60 -7.74 23.21 20.16
N PHE A 61 -6.86 22.51 19.43
CA PHE A 61 -7.14 21.16 18.98
C PHE A 61 -7.07 20.25 20.22
N LEU A 62 -8.23 19.95 20.82
CA LEU A 62 -8.31 19.16 22.05
C LEU A 62 -7.64 17.80 21.86
N GLN A 63 -6.68 17.47 22.73
CA GLN A 63 -5.98 16.20 22.77
C GLN A 63 -6.96 15.03 22.98
N ASN A 64 -6.73 13.96 22.22
CA ASN A 64 -7.12 12.54 22.38
C ASN A 64 -8.59 12.14 22.66
N ASN A 65 -9.48 13.05 23.09
CA ASN A 65 -10.89 12.72 23.35
C ASN A 65 -11.74 12.61 22.08
N ASN A 66 -11.26 13.13 20.94
CA ASN A 66 -11.99 13.08 19.67
C ASN A 66 -11.78 11.78 18.89
N VAL A 67 -10.61 11.14 19.03
CA VAL A 67 -10.28 9.89 18.30
C VAL A 67 -11.16 8.72 18.76
N LEU A 68 -11.24 8.52 20.08
CA LEU A 68 -12.09 7.49 20.71
C LEU A 68 -13.58 7.73 20.43
N THR A 69 -13.99 8.98 20.20
CA THR A 69 -15.38 9.32 19.86
C THR A 69 -15.69 9.14 18.37
N TRP A 70 -14.73 9.28 17.45
CA TRP A 70 -14.93 8.96 16.04
C TRP A 70 -15.03 7.46 15.78
N GLN A 71 -14.17 6.66 16.41
CA GLN A 71 -14.19 5.20 16.28
C GLN A 71 -15.46 4.59 16.89
N SER A 72 -15.95 5.10 18.02
CA SER A 72 -17.17 4.59 18.67
C SER A 72 -18.48 5.02 17.99
N GLN A 73 -18.45 6.01 17.08
CA GLN A 73 -19.64 6.57 16.44
C GLN A 73 -19.75 6.28 14.93
N SER A 74 -18.82 5.49 14.38
CA SER A 74 -18.75 5.23 12.93
C SER A 74 -18.92 3.73 12.63
N ASN A 75 -19.52 3.41 11.49
CA ASN A 75 -19.64 2.03 11.01
C ASN A 75 -18.28 1.55 10.48
N GLN A 76 -17.84 0.35 10.89
CA GLN A 76 -16.54 -0.21 10.48
C GLN A 76 -16.41 -0.37 8.95
N GLU A 77 -17.51 -0.63 8.24
CA GLU A 77 -17.52 -0.73 6.77
C GLU A 77 -17.22 0.61 6.08
N GLU A 78 -17.70 1.72 6.64
CA GLU A 78 -17.44 3.08 6.12
C GLU A 78 -16.00 3.50 6.38
N ILE A 79 -15.44 3.14 7.54
CA ILE A 79 -14.02 3.35 7.86
C ILE A 79 -13.15 2.59 6.85
N ASN A 80 -13.42 1.29 6.65
CA ASN A 80 -12.64 0.45 5.74
C ASN A 80 -12.71 0.93 4.29
N SER A 81 -13.87 1.47 3.87
CA SER A 81 -14.03 2.05 2.53
C SER A 81 -13.20 3.33 2.36
N ALA A 82 -13.19 4.21 3.36
CA ALA A 82 -12.41 5.45 3.35
C ALA A 82 -10.88 5.21 3.40
N LYS A 83 -10.42 4.15 4.09
CA LYS A 83 -8.99 3.81 4.18
C LYS A 83 -8.32 3.61 2.83
N TRP A 84 -9.03 3.03 1.86
CA TRP A 84 -8.53 2.84 0.49
C TRP A 84 -8.22 4.16 -0.22
N GLU A 85 -9.07 5.18 -0.04
CA GLU A 85 -8.85 6.50 -0.65
C GLU A 85 -7.63 7.23 -0.05
N PHE A 86 -7.18 6.82 1.15
CA PHE A 86 -6.09 7.46 1.89
C PHE A 86 -4.78 6.69 1.83
N GLU A 87 -4.72 5.58 1.09
CA GLU A 87 -3.59 4.64 1.14
C GLU A 87 -2.24 5.28 0.76
N GLN A 88 -2.27 6.21 -0.18
CA GLN A 88 -1.10 6.92 -0.75
C GLN A 88 -0.87 8.31 -0.14
N LEU A 89 -1.63 8.69 0.89
CA LEU A 89 -1.49 10.01 1.51
C LEU A 89 -0.30 10.09 2.47
N SER A 90 0.34 11.25 2.49
CA SER A 90 1.42 11.56 3.44
C SER A 90 0.90 11.79 4.86
N LYS A 91 1.76 11.61 5.88
CA LYS A 91 1.45 11.90 7.30
C LYS A 91 0.77 13.27 7.49
N PRO A 92 1.27 14.39 6.91
CA PRO A 92 0.62 15.70 7.02
C PRO A 92 -0.78 15.75 6.39
N GLN A 93 -1.00 15.08 5.26
CA GLN A 93 -2.34 15.02 4.65
C GLN A 93 -3.33 14.23 5.51
N LEU A 94 -2.88 13.14 6.14
CA LEU A 94 -3.68 12.35 7.06
C LEU A 94 -4.03 13.14 8.32
N GLU A 95 -3.09 13.94 8.84
CA GLU A 95 -3.32 14.86 9.97
C GLU A 95 -4.39 15.91 9.61
N THR A 96 -4.31 16.50 8.42
CA THR A 96 -5.32 17.45 7.91
C THR A 96 -6.72 16.82 7.84
N ILE A 97 -6.83 15.57 7.41
CA ILE A 97 -8.11 14.86 7.35
C ILE A 97 -8.64 14.56 8.75
N ALA A 98 -7.82 13.92 9.59
CA ALA A 98 -8.22 13.49 10.93
C ALA A 98 -8.64 14.68 11.80
N MET A 99 -7.93 15.81 11.71
CA MET A 99 -8.17 16.99 12.55
C MET A 99 -9.04 18.06 11.89
N ASP A 100 -9.71 17.74 10.78
CA ASP A 100 -10.57 18.66 10.04
C ASP A 100 -11.72 19.22 10.92
N PRO A 101 -11.80 20.54 11.17
CA PRO A 101 -12.90 21.12 11.93
C PRO A 101 -14.13 21.48 11.07
N SER A 102 -14.06 21.49 9.74
CA SER A 102 -15.16 21.97 8.86
C SER A 102 -16.20 20.91 8.50
N ASN A 103 -16.13 19.70 9.06
CA ASN A 103 -16.95 18.53 8.67
C ASN A 103 -16.86 18.21 7.16
N THR A 104 -15.79 18.65 6.51
CA THR A 104 -15.47 18.32 5.13
C THR A 104 -15.19 16.82 4.99
N PHE A 105 -14.63 16.23 6.05
CA PHE A 105 -14.48 14.80 6.23
C PHE A 105 -15.46 14.27 7.28
N SER A 106 -16.11 13.16 6.96
CA SER A 106 -16.99 12.41 7.86
C SER A 106 -16.20 11.83 9.04
N LYS A 107 -16.90 11.40 10.09
CA LYS A 107 -16.27 10.75 11.25
C LYS A 107 -15.55 9.45 10.87
N ALA A 108 -16.11 8.69 9.94
CA ALA A 108 -15.50 7.47 9.42
C ALA A 108 -14.20 7.76 8.65
N GLU A 109 -14.18 8.81 7.83
CA GLU A 109 -12.96 9.25 7.13
C GLU A 109 -11.90 9.79 8.09
N LYS A 110 -12.31 10.52 9.13
CA LYS A 110 -11.39 10.98 10.20
C LYS A 110 -10.76 9.81 10.95
N ALA A 111 -11.56 8.80 11.30
CA ALA A 111 -11.08 7.57 11.92
C ALA A 111 -10.12 6.80 10.99
N ALA A 112 -10.48 6.65 9.71
CA ALA A 112 -9.63 6.01 8.71
C ALA A 112 -8.27 6.72 8.53
N ALA A 113 -8.27 8.05 8.47
CA ALA A 113 -7.05 8.84 8.36
C ALA A 113 -6.18 8.74 9.63
N TYR A 114 -6.79 8.75 10.82
CA TYR A 114 -6.08 8.50 12.08
C TYR A 114 -5.43 7.12 12.11
N GLU A 115 -6.16 6.06 11.75
CA GLU A 115 -5.64 4.70 11.75
C GLU A 115 -4.46 4.53 10.77
N LYS A 116 -4.55 5.13 9.59
CA LYS A 116 -3.45 5.14 8.62
C LYS A 116 -2.24 5.93 9.13
N TRP A 117 -2.46 7.10 9.73
CA TRP A 117 -1.40 7.91 10.34
C TRP A 117 -0.70 7.14 11.47
N HIS A 118 -1.47 6.47 12.33
CA HIS A 118 -0.96 5.65 13.42
C HIS A 118 -0.17 4.44 12.91
N ALA A 119 -0.62 3.77 11.85
CA ALA A 119 0.13 2.67 11.24
C ALA A 119 1.49 3.11 10.67
N LEU A 120 1.55 4.29 10.03
CA LEU A 120 2.83 4.88 9.58
C LEU A 120 3.75 5.19 10.77
N ASP A 121 3.16 5.61 11.89
CA ASP A 121 3.91 5.89 13.11
C ASP A 121 4.48 4.63 13.78
N GLN A 122 3.68 3.58 13.89
CA GLN A 122 4.13 2.27 14.40
C GLN A 122 5.25 1.68 13.55
N ARG A 123 5.22 1.88 12.22
CA ARG A 123 6.32 1.49 11.33
C ARG A 123 7.61 2.25 11.65
N ALA A 124 7.54 3.57 11.84
CA ALA A 124 8.69 4.38 12.23
C ALA A 124 9.25 3.95 13.60
N LEU A 125 8.38 3.75 14.59
CA LEU A 125 8.78 3.23 15.91
C LEU A 125 9.51 1.90 15.81
N SER A 126 9.07 1.00 14.91
CA SER A 126 9.74 -0.29 14.69
C SER A 126 11.17 -0.11 14.13
N GLU A 127 11.38 0.86 13.25
CA GLU A 127 12.70 1.20 12.73
C GLU A 127 13.62 1.81 13.81
N LEU A 128 13.09 2.69 14.65
CA LEU A 128 13.83 3.25 15.79
C LEU A 128 14.28 2.15 16.76
N LYS A 129 13.40 1.18 17.05
CA LYS A 129 13.73 0.01 17.88
C LYS A 129 14.85 -0.81 17.26
N ARG A 130 14.77 -1.14 15.97
CA ARG A 130 15.83 -1.89 15.25
C ARG A 130 17.17 -1.17 15.30
N ASN A 131 17.19 0.14 15.06
CA ASN A 131 18.41 0.93 15.10
C ASN A 131 19.02 0.99 16.50
N ALA A 132 18.17 1.10 17.53
CA ALA A 132 18.61 1.13 18.92
C ALA A 132 19.23 -0.20 19.39
N LEU A 133 18.73 -1.35 18.89
CA LEU A 133 19.28 -2.67 19.25
C LEU A 133 20.72 -2.91 18.75
N ASN A 134 21.22 -2.10 17.83
CA ASN A 134 22.59 -2.17 17.35
C ASN A 134 23.58 -1.39 18.25
N ASP A 135 23.09 -0.74 19.30
CA ASP A 135 23.90 0.03 20.25
C ASP A 135 24.12 -0.74 21.55
N ASP A 136 25.32 -0.63 22.12
CA ASP A 136 25.69 -1.21 23.41
C ASP A 136 24.76 -0.74 24.56
N ASN A 137 24.13 0.43 24.40
CA ASN A 137 23.12 0.95 25.32
C ASN A 137 21.78 1.19 24.62
N ALA A 138 21.19 0.08 24.13
CA ALA A 138 19.96 0.08 23.35
C ALA A 138 18.80 0.89 23.95
N MET A 139 18.59 0.83 25.27
CA MET A 139 17.51 1.59 25.92
C MET A 139 17.73 3.10 25.79
N THR A 140 18.94 3.58 26.11
CA THR A 140 19.26 5.01 25.98
C THR A 140 19.20 5.48 24.51
N SER A 141 19.66 4.65 23.58
CA SER A 141 19.61 4.99 22.15
C SER A 141 18.19 5.02 21.61
N PHE A 142 17.32 4.12 22.07
CA PHE A 142 15.90 4.16 21.75
C PHE A 142 15.21 5.39 22.37
N GLU A 143 15.48 5.73 23.63
CA GLU A 143 14.90 6.91 24.28
C GLU A 143 15.26 8.20 23.54
N ALA A 144 16.53 8.36 23.14
CA ALA A 144 16.99 9.51 22.38
C ALA A 144 16.35 9.60 20.99
N ALA A 145 16.26 8.46 20.29
CA ALA A 145 15.67 8.37 18.97
C ALA A 145 14.15 8.60 19.00
N LEU A 146 13.45 8.02 19.99
CA LEU A 146 12.02 8.20 20.24
C LEU A 146 11.70 9.66 20.59
N TYR A 147 12.51 10.28 21.45
CA TYR A 147 12.35 11.70 21.75
C TYR A 147 12.49 12.54 20.48
N THR A 148 13.53 12.31 19.68
CA THR A 148 13.76 13.01 18.40
C THR A 148 12.58 12.81 17.44
N HIS A 149 12.11 11.58 17.28
CA HIS A 149 10.93 11.24 16.48
C HIS A 149 9.69 12.00 16.95
N SER A 150 9.45 12.07 18.26
CA SER A 150 8.30 12.80 18.82
C SER A 150 8.35 14.31 18.53
N GLN A 151 9.54 14.88 18.37
CA GLN A 151 9.68 16.31 18.04
C GLN A 151 9.42 16.58 16.55
N THR A 152 9.45 15.55 15.70
CA THR A 152 9.21 15.71 14.25
C THR A 152 7.72 15.82 13.89
N PHE A 153 6.82 15.45 14.81
CA PHE A 153 5.39 15.58 14.57
C PHE A 153 4.98 17.04 14.45
N SER A 154 4.04 17.29 13.52
CA SER A 154 3.36 18.57 13.45
C SER A 154 2.52 18.80 14.72
N GLU A 155 2.07 20.03 14.94
CA GLU A 155 1.15 20.35 16.04
C GLU A 155 -0.15 19.52 15.98
N LEU A 156 -0.62 19.16 14.78
CA LEU A 156 -1.78 18.28 14.62
C LEU A 156 -1.43 16.84 14.99
N GLY A 157 -0.27 16.36 14.54
CA GLY A 157 0.24 15.03 14.90
C GLY A 157 0.40 14.88 16.42
N LYS A 158 0.93 15.90 17.10
CA LYS A 158 1.04 15.90 18.58
C LYS A 158 -0.32 15.86 19.27
N ALA A 159 -1.35 16.49 18.70
CA ALA A 159 -2.71 16.45 19.26
C ALA A 159 -3.39 15.07 19.07
N MET A 160 -2.92 14.27 18.10
CA MET A 160 -3.38 12.91 17.82
C MET A 160 -2.66 11.84 18.68
N LEU A 161 -1.51 12.17 19.28
CA LEU A 161 -0.78 11.23 20.13
C LEU A 161 -1.50 10.98 21.47
N PRO A 162 -1.40 9.76 22.02
CA PRO A 162 -1.73 9.51 23.41
C PRO A 162 -0.87 10.33 24.38
N ASP A 163 -1.45 10.74 25.52
CA ASP A 163 -0.74 11.52 26.54
C ASP A 163 0.47 10.78 27.12
N ASP A 164 0.41 9.45 27.11
CA ASP A 164 1.42 8.53 27.60
C ASP A 164 2.25 7.89 26.47
N TYR A 165 2.21 8.44 25.25
CA TYR A 165 2.87 7.89 24.06
C TYR A 165 4.34 7.53 24.28
N LEU A 166 5.13 8.45 24.85
CA LEU A 166 6.55 8.23 25.10
C LEU A 166 6.77 7.11 26.12
N SER A 167 6.05 7.15 27.23
CA SER A 167 6.13 6.13 28.28
C SER A 167 5.66 4.75 27.82
N GLN A 168 4.60 4.68 27.01
CA GLN A 168 4.14 3.42 26.41
C GLN A 168 5.19 2.86 25.46
N ALA A 169 5.71 3.67 24.54
CA ALA A 169 6.73 3.21 23.59
C ALA A 169 8.02 2.75 24.29
N GLN A 170 8.46 3.46 25.34
CA GLN A 170 9.59 3.06 26.19
C GLN A 170 9.30 1.75 26.93
N SER A 171 8.17 1.64 27.61
CA SER A 171 7.79 0.42 28.33
C SER A 171 7.69 -0.79 27.40
N HIS A 172 7.12 -0.63 26.20
CA HIS A 172 7.08 -1.69 25.20
C HIS A 172 8.47 -2.13 24.74
N PHE A 173 9.40 -1.18 24.57
CA PHE A 173 10.77 -1.52 24.19
C PHE A 173 11.54 -2.16 25.35
N GLU A 174 11.35 -1.69 26.57
CA GLU A 174 11.93 -2.29 27.77
C GLU A 174 11.43 -3.71 28.00
N SER A 175 10.13 -3.97 27.83
CA SER A 175 9.59 -5.34 27.85
C SER A 175 10.20 -6.21 26.77
N ALA A 176 10.38 -5.69 25.54
CA ALA A 176 11.05 -6.44 24.48
C ALA A 176 12.53 -6.76 24.82
N LEU A 177 13.26 -5.81 25.43
CA LEU A 177 14.62 -6.04 25.93
C LEU A 177 14.66 -7.06 27.08
N GLN A 178 13.68 -7.01 27.98
CA GLN A 178 13.55 -7.97 29.08
C GLN A 178 13.19 -9.35 28.55
N ASP A 179 12.30 -9.47 27.57
CA ASP A 179 11.98 -10.74 26.91
C ASP A 179 13.21 -11.30 26.19
N MET A 180 14.00 -10.45 25.52
CA MET A 180 15.30 -10.85 24.95
C MET A 180 16.31 -11.30 26.03
N ASN A 181 16.38 -10.62 27.18
CA ASN A 181 17.30 -10.95 28.27
C ASN A 181 16.86 -12.16 29.12
N LEU A 182 15.56 -12.38 29.33
CA LEU A 182 14.99 -13.57 29.96
C LEU A 182 15.17 -14.80 29.08
N SER A 183 15.05 -14.62 27.75
CA SER A 183 15.39 -15.63 26.74
C SER A 183 16.89 -15.95 26.72
N ALA A 184 17.75 -15.06 27.22
CA ALA A 184 19.19 -15.29 27.38
C ALA A 184 19.58 -16.04 28.68
N HIS A 185 18.70 -16.09 29.70
CA HIS A 185 19.03 -16.63 31.04
C HIS A 185 18.40 -18.00 31.39
N THR A 186 17.56 -18.57 30.52
CA THR A 186 16.97 -19.91 30.73
C THR A 186 17.49 -20.87 29.64
N MET A 187 18.56 -21.62 29.93
CA MET A 187 19.28 -22.40 28.90
C MET A 187 18.61 -23.74 28.54
N SER A 188 18.17 -23.89 27.29
CA SER A 188 18.60 -24.92 26.31
C SER A 188 17.75 -24.92 25.03
N ASN A 189 18.21 -24.30 23.93
CA ASN A 189 18.12 -24.84 22.55
C ASN A 189 18.49 -23.79 21.50
N GLN A 190 19.44 -24.11 20.62
CA GLN A 190 19.80 -23.31 19.45
C GLN A 190 18.59 -23.01 18.54
N ALA A 191 17.63 -23.95 18.43
CA ALA A 191 16.39 -23.75 17.69
C ALA A 191 15.48 -22.65 18.27
N GLU A 192 15.45 -22.47 19.60
CA GLU A 192 14.67 -21.41 20.24
C GLU A 192 15.29 -20.02 19.98
N HIS A 193 16.62 -19.96 19.94
CA HIS A 193 17.34 -18.73 19.58
C HIS A 193 16.98 -18.27 18.16
N TYR A 194 17.07 -19.14 17.16
CA TYR A 194 16.76 -18.74 15.78
C TYR A 194 15.26 -18.56 15.53
N TYR A 195 14.40 -19.24 16.27
CA TYR A 195 12.97 -18.94 16.26
C TYR A 195 12.70 -17.53 16.82
N SER A 196 13.32 -17.18 17.95
CA SER A 196 13.23 -15.83 18.51
C SER A 196 13.82 -14.78 17.56
N LEU A 197 14.94 -15.07 16.89
CA LEU A 197 15.54 -14.17 15.91
C LEU A 197 14.60 -13.94 14.72
N MET A 198 14.02 -15.01 14.18
CA MET A 198 13.00 -14.93 13.13
C MET A 198 11.79 -14.12 13.59
N VAL A 199 11.32 -14.29 14.82
CA VAL A 199 10.19 -13.53 15.36
C VAL A 199 10.53 -12.05 15.52
N THR A 200 11.75 -11.74 15.96
CA THR A 200 12.25 -10.36 16.02
C THR A 200 12.34 -9.73 14.64
N ASP A 201 12.86 -10.45 13.67
CA ASP A 201 13.10 -9.93 12.31
C ASP A 201 11.78 -9.75 11.52
N LEU A 202 10.89 -10.75 11.54
CA LEU A 202 9.65 -10.75 10.76
C LEU A 202 8.48 -10.05 11.47
N TYR A 203 8.43 -10.10 12.81
CA TYR A 203 7.29 -9.61 13.60
C TYR A 203 7.66 -8.55 14.64
N ALA A 204 8.88 -8.01 14.60
CA ALA A 204 9.38 -7.04 15.59
C ALA A 204 9.24 -7.54 17.05
N GLY A 205 9.36 -8.85 17.24
CA GLY A 205 9.31 -9.51 18.55
C GLY A 205 7.90 -9.92 19.00
N ASN A 206 6.85 -9.52 18.28
CA ASN A 206 5.46 -9.84 18.64
C ASN A 206 4.83 -10.79 17.62
N GLU A 207 4.99 -12.09 17.84
CA GLU A 207 4.46 -13.12 16.95
C GLU A 207 2.91 -13.11 16.93
N PRO A 208 2.26 -12.85 15.78
CA PRO A 208 0.81 -12.88 15.67
C PRO A 208 0.30 -14.33 15.61
N LYS A 209 -0.98 -14.53 15.97
CA LYS A 209 -1.67 -15.79 15.65
C LYS A 209 -1.65 -16.02 14.14
N VAL A 210 -1.58 -17.28 13.72
CA VAL A 210 -1.67 -17.65 12.30
C VAL A 210 -3.04 -17.26 11.76
N HIS A 211 -3.06 -16.42 10.72
CA HIS A 211 -4.29 -15.99 10.08
C HIS A 211 -4.69 -16.91 8.91
N ASN A 212 -6.00 -17.03 8.68
CA ASN A 212 -6.54 -17.86 7.62
C ASN A 212 -6.69 -17.04 6.32
N GLY A 213 -6.05 -17.51 5.25
CA GLY A 213 -6.15 -16.92 3.92
C GLY A 213 -7.33 -17.41 3.07
N ALA A 214 -8.21 -18.27 3.59
CA ALA A 214 -9.37 -18.81 2.85
C ALA A 214 -10.32 -17.73 2.31
N GLU A 215 -10.36 -16.56 2.95
CA GLU A 215 -11.15 -15.41 2.49
C GLU A 215 -10.36 -14.45 1.58
N GLY A 216 -9.10 -14.78 1.25
CA GLY A 216 -8.24 -13.96 0.40
C GLY A 216 -8.07 -12.54 0.92
N MET A 217 -8.19 -11.58 0.01
CA MET A 217 -8.14 -10.14 0.27
C MET A 217 -9.46 -9.58 0.83
N SER A 218 -10.10 -10.30 1.77
CA SER A 218 -11.26 -9.77 2.50
C SER A 218 -10.88 -8.53 3.30
N SER A 219 -11.86 -7.72 3.70
CA SER A 219 -11.64 -6.52 4.53
C SER A 219 -10.85 -6.81 5.81
N HIS A 220 -10.99 -8.01 6.38
CA HIS A 220 -10.27 -8.46 7.57
C HIS A 220 -8.80 -8.82 7.32
N ASN A 221 -8.46 -9.17 6.07
CA ASN A 221 -7.14 -9.63 5.65
C ASN A 221 -6.36 -8.57 4.87
N LEU A 222 -7.02 -7.52 4.40
CA LEU A 222 -6.44 -6.51 3.51
C LEU A 222 -5.27 -5.74 4.16
N GLU A 223 -5.42 -5.42 5.45
CA GLU A 223 -4.45 -4.60 6.21
C GLU A 223 -3.36 -5.41 6.89
N ARG A 224 -3.42 -6.75 6.77
CA ARG A 224 -2.48 -7.68 7.42
C ARG A 224 -1.19 -7.80 6.63
N SER A 225 -0.09 -8.01 7.37
CA SER A 225 1.18 -8.36 6.74
C SER A 225 1.08 -9.73 6.08
N ASN A 226 1.83 -9.96 5.00
CA ASN A 226 1.96 -11.30 4.44
C ASN A 226 2.50 -12.30 5.48
N TYR A 227 3.39 -11.84 6.38
CA TYR A 227 3.97 -12.68 7.43
C TYR A 227 2.90 -13.23 8.39
N ASP A 228 1.78 -12.53 8.58
CA ASP A 228 0.70 -12.96 9.49
C ASP A 228 0.03 -14.28 9.04
N PHE A 229 0.17 -14.63 7.77
CA PHE A 229 -0.39 -15.84 7.16
C PHE A 229 0.61 -17.01 7.13
N LEU A 230 1.85 -16.81 7.56
CA LEU A 230 2.82 -17.90 7.70
C LEU A 230 2.30 -18.91 8.72
N THR A 231 2.19 -20.17 8.31
CA THR A 231 1.80 -21.25 9.21
C THR A 231 2.89 -21.52 10.23
N HIS A 232 2.58 -22.21 11.34
CA HIS A 232 3.61 -22.64 12.28
C HIS A 232 4.71 -23.47 11.61
N LYS A 233 4.35 -24.33 10.64
CA LYS A 233 5.32 -25.10 9.86
C LYS A 233 6.25 -24.18 9.07
N ASP A 234 5.70 -23.17 8.40
CA ASP A 234 6.50 -22.19 7.65
C ASP A 234 7.45 -21.43 8.59
N ARG A 235 6.98 -21.03 9.77
CA ARG A 235 7.78 -20.32 10.79
C ARG A 235 8.95 -21.15 11.33
N PHE A 236 8.72 -22.42 11.66
CA PHE A 236 9.81 -23.32 12.08
C PHE A 236 10.84 -23.52 10.98
N MET A 237 10.37 -23.74 9.74
CA MET A 237 11.26 -23.86 8.58
C MET A 237 12.08 -22.59 8.36
N LEU A 238 11.48 -21.40 8.49
CA LEU A 238 12.18 -20.13 8.38
C LEU A 238 13.23 -19.97 9.50
N ALA A 239 12.91 -20.33 10.74
CA ALA A 239 13.87 -20.32 11.85
C ALA A 239 15.11 -21.19 11.54
N ASP A 240 14.93 -22.37 10.96
CA ASP A 240 16.05 -23.21 10.51
C ASP A 240 16.87 -22.52 9.39
N MET A 241 16.23 -21.72 8.53
CA MET A 241 16.94 -20.92 7.52
C MET A 241 17.76 -19.79 8.15
N TYR A 242 17.27 -19.13 9.22
CA TYR A 242 18.05 -18.13 9.96
C TYR A 242 19.31 -18.75 10.56
N GLU A 243 19.19 -19.95 11.14
CA GLU A 243 20.35 -20.71 11.62
C GLU A 243 21.39 -20.93 10.52
N TYR A 244 20.94 -21.47 9.39
CA TYR A 244 21.81 -21.76 8.27
C TYR A 244 22.46 -20.49 7.69
N ALA A 245 21.68 -19.42 7.58
CA ALA A 245 22.14 -18.15 7.03
C ALA A 245 23.18 -17.48 7.91
N GLU A 246 23.00 -17.46 9.23
CA GLU A 246 24.00 -16.90 10.15
C GLU A 246 25.32 -17.66 10.04
N LYS A 247 25.27 -19.00 10.07
CA LYS A 247 26.46 -19.87 9.95
C LYS A 247 27.18 -19.72 8.61
N SER A 248 26.43 -19.42 7.55
CA SER A 248 26.94 -19.37 6.18
C SER A 248 27.21 -17.95 5.68
N GLY A 249 26.91 -16.93 6.49
CA GLY A 249 27.04 -15.52 6.14
C GLY A 249 26.10 -15.08 5.01
N ILE A 250 24.87 -15.58 5.00
CA ILE A 250 23.81 -15.17 4.05
C ILE A 250 23.05 -13.98 4.66
N ASP A 251 22.76 -12.98 3.84
CA ASP A 251 21.93 -11.85 4.18
C ASP A 251 20.49 -12.29 4.49
N PHE A 252 19.96 -11.94 5.66
CA PHE A 252 18.61 -12.31 6.10
C PHE A 252 17.51 -11.70 5.24
N GLU A 253 17.79 -10.63 4.48
CA GLU A 253 16.82 -10.06 3.54
C GLU A 253 16.34 -11.10 2.52
N TYR A 254 17.18 -12.06 2.10
CA TYR A 254 16.75 -13.17 1.25
C TYR A 254 15.66 -14.04 1.92
N ILE A 255 15.78 -14.29 3.22
CA ILE A 255 14.80 -15.04 4.01
C ILE A 255 13.53 -14.21 4.18
N GLN A 256 13.64 -12.90 4.45
CA GLN A 256 12.50 -12.00 4.58
C GLN A 256 11.66 -11.92 3.31
N LYS A 257 12.30 -11.83 2.14
CA LYS A 257 11.58 -11.86 0.85
C LYS A 257 10.91 -13.20 0.60
N LEU A 258 11.60 -14.31 0.87
CA LEU A 258 11.01 -15.65 0.75
C LEU A 258 9.81 -15.83 1.69
N ALA A 259 9.92 -15.38 2.94
CA ALA A 259 8.84 -15.38 3.92
C ALA A 259 7.64 -14.54 3.43
N SER A 260 7.90 -13.40 2.77
CA SER A 260 6.84 -12.55 2.20
C SER A 260 6.13 -13.27 1.06
N ASP A 261 6.86 -13.98 0.20
CA ASP A 261 6.30 -14.77 -0.90
C ASP A 261 5.45 -15.94 -0.40
N ILE A 262 5.94 -16.69 0.60
CA ILE A 262 5.16 -17.78 1.24
C ILE A 262 3.90 -17.20 1.90
N GLY A 263 4.05 -16.11 2.64
CA GLY A 263 2.94 -15.42 3.28
C GLY A 263 1.88 -14.94 2.29
N ASN A 264 2.31 -14.37 1.16
CA ASN A 264 1.41 -13.96 0.08
C ASN A 264 0.66 -15.15 -0.53
N TYR A 265 1.34 -16.28 -0.73
CA TYR A 265 0.71 -17.53 -1.19
C TYR A 265 -0.36 -18.01 -0.20
N ARG A 266 -0.04 -18.10 1.10
CA ARG A 266 -0.97 -18.52 2.16
C ARG A 266 -2.17 -17.58 2.27
N ARG A 267 -1.94 -16.27 2.14
CA ARG A 267 -2.97 -15.22 2.19
C ARG A 267 -4.06 -15.38 1.13
N HIS A 268 -3.76 -16.00 0.00
CA HIS A 268 -4.68 -16.17 -1.12
C HIS A 268 -5.20 -17.61 -1.22
N ASP A 269 -5.55 -18.22 -0.08
CA ASP A 269 -5.98 -19.63 0.05
C ASP A 269 -5.01 -20.59 -0.65
N ASP A 270 -3.73 -20.54 -0.25
CA ASP A 270 -2.68 -21.33 -0.89
C ASP A 270 -2.66 -21.10 -2.41
N GLY A 271 -2.71 -19.84 -2.82
CA GLY A 271 -2.70 -19.39 -4.22
C GLY A 271 -4.00 -19.60 -5.01
N LYS A 272 -5.01 -20.30 -4.48
CA LYS A 272 -6.26 -20.61 -5.22
C LYS A 272 -7.09 -19.38 -5.57
N LEU A 273 -6.92 -18.29 -4.84
CA LEU A 273 -7.66 -17.04 -5.08
C LEU A 273 -6.93 -16.08 -6.04
N LEU A 274 -5.78 -16.47 -6.58
CA LEU A 274 -5.06 -15.71 -7.59
C LEU A 274 -5.38 -16.26 -8.99
N SER A 275 -5.63 -15.34 -9.92
CA SER A 275 -5.81 -15.67 -11.33
C SER A 275 -4.46 -15.70 -12.03
N ASN A 276 -4.28 -16.69 -12.92
CA ASN A 276 -3.07 -16.79 -13.72
C ASN A 276 -3.05 -15.66 -14.78
N PHE A 277 -2.01 -14.83 -14.75
CA PHE A 277 -1.89 -13.69 -15.66
C PHE A 277 -1.89 -14.13 -17.15
N ASN A 278 -1.35 -15.31 -17.45
CA ASN A 278 -1.28 -15.82 -18.80
C ASN A 278 -2.64 -16.33 -19.34
N GLU A 279 -3.70 -16.27 -18.52
CA GLU A 279 -5.05 -16.77 -18.83
C GLU A 279 -6.10 -15.70 -19.15
N GLY A 280 -5.73 -14.48 -19.52
CA GLY A 280 -6.77 -13.56 -20.03
C GLY A 280 -6.47 -12.07 -20.04
N HIS A 281 -5.21 -11.65 -19.95
CA HIS A 281 -4.88 -10.22 -20.03
C HIS A 281 -4.60 -9.79 -21.46
N PHE A 282 -5.08 -8.60 -21.80
CA PHE A 282 -4.96 -7.98 -23.11
C PHE A 282 -4.57 -6.50 -22.96
N ASN A 283 -3.83 -5.97 -23.92
CA ASN A 283 -3.56 -4.54 -24.00
C ASN A 283 -4.75 -3.77 -24.62
N THR A 284 -4.61 -2.46 -24.74
CA THR A 284 -5.64 -1.56 -25.31
C THR A 284 -5.92 -1.83 -26.78
N GLU A 285 -5.00 -2.49 -27.48
CA GLU A 285 -5.11 -2.90 -28.87
C GLU A 285 -5.72 -4.30 -29.04
N GLY A 286 -6.10 -4.98 -27.94
CA GLY A 286 -6.67 -6.32 -27.98
C GLY A 286 -5.65 -7.43 -28.20
N GLN A 287 -4.36 -7.16 -28.10
CA GLN A 287 -3.32 -8.19 -28.14
C GLN A 287 -3.20 -8.84 -26.77
N LYS A 288 -3.11 -10.18 -26.74
CA LYS A 288 -2.94 -10.94 -25.51
C LYS A 288 -1.57 -10.63 -24.91
N LEU A 289 -1.55 -10.31 -23.62
CA LEU A 289 -0.34 -10.14 -22.83
C LEU A 289 -0.01 -11.44 -22.11
N THR A 290 1.27 -11.79 -22.10
CA THR A 290 1.78 -12.92 -21.32
C THR A 290 3.06 -12.52 -20.61
N VAL A 291 3.26 -13.05 -19.42
CA VAL A 291 4.45 -12.87 -18.60
C VAL A 291 5.23 -14.19 -18.53
N GLY A 292 6.56 -14.07 -18.53
CA GLY A 292 7.50 -15.16 -18.35
C GLY A 292 8.64 -14.76 -17.42
N PHE A 293 9.42 -15.75 -17.00
CA PHE A 293 10.63 -15.50 -16.22
C PHE A 293 11.76 -14.96 -17.10
N THR A 294 12.70 -14.24 -16.46
CA THR A 294 13.96 -13.92 -17.13
C THR A 294 14.75 -15.19 -17.41
N GLN A 295 15.69 -15.17 -18.36
CA GLN A 295 16.53 -16.34 -18.64
C GLN A 295 17.28 -16.84 -17.40
N ARG A 296 17.73 -15.91 -16.54
CA ARG A 296 18.42 -16.21 -15.28
C ARG A 296 17.52 -16.95 -14.30
N ASP A 297 16.29 -16.45 -14.13
CA ASP A 297 15.33 -17.03 -13.21
C ASP A 297 14.83 -18.38 -13.72
N GLN A 298 14.55 -18.49 -15.03
CA GLN A 298 14.18 -19.75 -15.66
C GLN A 298 15.25 -20.83 -15.45
N ALA A 299 16.54 -20.48 -15.60
CA ALA A 299 17.63 -21.43 -15.34
C ALA A 299 17.69 -21.91 -13.87
N SER A 300 17.33 -21.04 -12.93
CA SER A 300 17.27 -21.39 -11.50
C SER A 300 16.07 -22.29 -11.20
N ILE A 301 14.92 -21.99 -11.82
CA ILE A 301 13.69 -22.80 -11.72
C ILE A 301 13.91 -24.18 -12.35
N ASP A 302 14.47 -24.25 -13.56
CA ASP A 302 14.78 -25.52 -14.22
C ASP A 302 15.70 -26.39 -13.36
N ARG A 303 16.68 -25.77 -12.69
CA ARG A 303 17.56 -26.49 -11.74
C ARG A 303 16.78 -27.02 -10.55
N LEU A 304 15.97 -26.18 -9.91
CA LEU A 304 15.12 -26.55 -8.78
C LEU A 304 14.17 -27.72 -9.12
N MET A 305 13.58 -27.71 -10.31
CA MET A 305 12.64 -28.75 -10.74
C MET A 305 13.32 -30.07 -11.10
N ASN A 306 14.60 -30.05 -11.49
CA ASN A 306 15.32 -31.23 -12.00
C ASN A 306 16.33 -31.85 -11.01
N ASN A 307 16.74 -31.14 -9.95
CA ASN A 307 17.77 -31.63 -9.02
C ASN A 307 17.27 -32.67 -8.00
N GLY A 308 15.95 -32.93 -7.95
CA GLY A 308 15.32 -33.89 -7.04
C GLY A 308 15.14 -33.41 -5.59
N ALA A 309 15.63 -32.22 -5.24
CA ALA A 309 15.59 -31.67 -3.89
C ALA A 309 14.16 -31.50 -3.35
N LEU A 310 13.21 -31.13 -4.22
CA LEU A 310 11.81 -30.87 -3.85
C LEU A 310 11.11 -32.08 -3.20
N SER A 311 11.55 -33.30 -3.47
CA SER A 311 10.94 -34.51 -2.91
C SER A 311 11.20 -34.69 -1.41
N SER A 312 12.27 -34.08 -0.90
CA SER A 312 12.73 -34.20 0.49
C SER A 312 12.97 -32.85 1.17
N SER A 313 12.74 -31.74 0.46
CA SER A 313 12.80 -30.39 1.02
C SER A 313 11.66 -30.12 2.01
N ALA A 314 11.92 -29.23 2.96
CA ALA A 314 10.91 -28.74 3.90
C ALA A 314 9.89 -27.78 3.25
N LEU A 315 10.21 -27.23 2.06
CA LEU A 315 9.36 -26.32 1.32
C LEU A 315 8.02 -26.97 0.92
N ASP A 316 6.96 -26.18 0.98
CA ASP A 316 5.63 -26.62 0.53
C ASP A 316 5.62 -26.80 -0.99
N ALA A 317 5.27 -28.00 -1.46
CA ALA A 317 5.27 -28.32 -2.89
C ALA A 317 4.22 -27.50 -3.67
N GLY A 318 3.10 -27.15 -3.04
CA GLY A 318 2.08 -26.27 -3.63
C GLY A 318 2.61 -24.85 -3.79
N PHE A 319 3.31 -24.33 -2.77
CA PHE A 319 4.00 -23.04 -2.86
C PHE A 319 5.05 -23.02 -3.98
N VAL A 320 5.88 -24.06 -4.09
CA VAL A 320 6.88 -24.14 -5.17
C VAL A 320 6.20 -24.18 -6.53
N SER A 321 5.15 -25.00 -6.71
CA SER A 321 4.39 -25.04 -7.96
C SER A 321 3.75 -23.69 -8.28
N PHE A 322 3.27 -22.96 -7.27
CA PHE A 322 2.67 -21.64 -7.43
C PHE A 322 3.70 -20.60 -7.87
N ILE A 323 4.82 -20.48 -7.14
CA ILE A 323 5.81 -19.43 -7.40
C ILE A 323 6.61 -19.69 -8.69
N THR A 324 6.69 -20.95 -9.14
CA THR A 324 7.37 -21.34 -10.39
C THR A 324 6.45 -21.40 -11.61
N ASP A 325 5.16 -21.09 -11.48
CA ASP A 325 4.30 -20.80 -12.63
C ASP A 325 4.51 -19.33 -13.05
N PRO A 326 4.91 -19.04 -14.29
CA PRO A 326 5.21 -17.68 -14.70
C PRO A 326 4.01 -16.74 -14.59
N GLY A 327 2.79 -17.21 -14.84
CA GLY A 327 1.59 -16.39 -14.75
C GLY A 327 1.11 -16.13 -13.33
N LEU A 328 1.64 -16.84 -12.34
CA LEU A 328 1.32 -16.64 -10.92
C LEU A 328 2.47 -15.98 -10.17
N GLY A 329 3.70 -16.45 -10.36
CA GLY A 329 4.87 -16.05 -9.58
C GLY A 329 5.70 -14.91 -10.17
N ALA A 330 5.76 -14.73 -11.49
CA ALA A 330 6.71 -13.77 -12.10
C ALA A 330 6.44 -12.30 -11.69
N LEU A 331 5.17 -11.94 -11.46
CA LEU A 331 4.79 -10.60 -11.06
C LEU A 331 4.77 -10.39 -9.54
N SER A 332 4.48 -11.45 -8.76
CA SER A 332 4.33 -11.35 -7.31
C SER A 332 5.61 -11.62 -6.53
N HIS A 333 6.58 -12.33 -7.11
CA HIS A 333 7.81 -12.73 -6.43
C HIS A 333 8.65 -11.52 -6.02
N GLN A 334 9.00 -11.47 -4.74
CA GLN A 334 9.88 -10.46 -4.15
C GLN A 334 11.29 -11.01 -3.89
N GLY A 335 11.44 -12.33 -3.77
CA GLY A 335 12.70 -13.01 -3.48
C GLY A 335 13.59 -13.24 -4.69
N SER A 336 14.43 -14.28 -4.57
CA SER A 336 15.32 -14.74 -5.63
C SER A 336 15.07 -16.23 -5.91
N TYR A 337 14.73 -16.57 -7.15
CA TYR A 337 14.60 -17.98 -7.57
C TYR A 337 15.89 -18.78 -7.39
N GLN A 338 17.04 -18.10 -7.48
CA GLN A 338 18.33 -18.71 -7.21
C GLN A 338 18.47 -19.07 -5.72
N PHE A 339 18.04 -18.18 -4.82
CA PHE A 339 18.02 -18.46 -3.39
C PHE A 339 16.99 -19.53 -3.02
N LEU A 340 15.81 -19.51 -3.64
CA LEU A 340 14.80 -20.57 -3.49
C LEU A 340 15.38 -21.94 -3.85
N ALA A 341 16.09 -22.04 -4.99
CA ALA A 341 16.74 -23.26 -5.41
C ALA A 341 17.80 -23.73 -4.40
N HIS A 342 18.65 -22.81 -3.94
CA HIS A 342 19.68 -23.09 -2.93
C HIS A 342 19.08 -23.62 -1.62
N ILE A 343 18.04 -22.97 -1.10
CA ILE A 343 17.38 -23.38 0.15
C ILE A 343 16.64 -24.71 0.00
N ALA A 344 16.06 -24.99 -1.17
CA ALA A 344 15.48 -26.31 -1.44
C ALA A 344 16.53 -27.42 -1.31
N GLU A 345 17.75 -27.20 -1.84
CA GLU A 345 18.87 -28.14 -1.74
C GLU A 345 19.37 -28.30 -0.29
N VAL A 346 19.52 -27.19 0.44
CA VAL A 346 19.93 -27.17 1.85
C VAL A 346 18.94 -27.94 2.71
N THR A 347 17.65 -27.64 2.59
CA THR A 347 16.59 -28.30 3.39
C THR A 347 16.38 -29.76 3.01
N ALA A 348 16.70 -30.14 1.78
CA ALA A 348 16.73 -31.53 1.34
C ALA A 348 17.98 -32.30 1.81
N GLY A 349 18.98 -31.60 2.39
CA GLY A 349 20.23 -32.19 2.84
C GLY A 349 21.14 -32.69 1.71
N ILE A 350 21.00 -32.12 0.50
CA ILE A 350 21.82 -32.49 -0.66
C ILE A 350 22.91 -31.44 -0.92
N ALA A 351 23.87 -31.77 -1.80
CA ALA A 351 24.90 -30.82 -2.18
C ALA A 351 24.28 -29.61 -2.89
N THR A 352 24.66 -28.40 -2.46
CA THR A 352 24.15 -27.16 -3.06
C THR A 352 24.87 -26.87 -4.37
N SER A 353 24.11 -26.43 -5.37
CA SER A 353 24.63 -26.07 -6.69
C SER A 353 25.35 -24.71 -6.66
N ASP A 354 24.86 -23.79 -5.84
CA ASP A 354 25.47 -22.48 -5.62
C ASP A 354 26.15 -22.43 -4.25
N SER A 355 27.18 -21.57 -4.14
CA SER A 355 27.84 -21.30 -2.87
C SER A 355 27.02 -20.30 -2.05
N ALA A 356 26.89 -20.55 -0.75
CA ALA A 356 26.24 -19.62 0.18
C ALA A 356 26.84 -18.20 0.13
N THR A 357 28.13 -18.08 -0.24
CA THR A 357 28.80 -16.77 -0.39
C THR A 357 28.18 -15.86 -1.44
N GLN A 358 27.41 -16.40 -2.39
CA GLN A 358 26.69 -15.59 -3.39
C GLN A 358 25.54 -14.79 -2.78
N PHE A 359 25.05 -15.19 -1.60
CA PHE A 359 23.92 -14.57 -0.92
C PHE A 359 24.35 -13.66 0.24
N LYS A 360 25.61 -13.20 0.26
CA LYS A 360 26.15 -12.29 1.30
C LYS A 360 25.49 -10.91 1.34
N THR A 361 24.91 -10.48 0.23
CA THR A 361 24.24 -9.19 0.11
C THR A 361 23.04 -9.37 -0.79
N PHE A 362 21.88 -8.97 -0.31
CA PHE A 362 20.69 -8.92 -1.14
C PHE A 362 20.77 -7.74 -2.11
N THR A 363 20.42 -7.99 -3.37
CA THR A 363 20.38 -6.95 -4.40
C THR A 363 18.98 -6.94 -4.98
N GLU A 364 18.27 -5.82 -4.78
CA GLU A 364 16.99 -5.60 -5.42
C GLU A 364 17.15 -5.44 -6.93
N ALA A 365 16.14 -5.92 -7.66
CA ALA A 365 16.06 -5.69 -9.09
C ALA A 365 15.99 -4.18 -9.36
N SER A 366 16.91 -3.67 -10.17
CA SER A 366 17.04 -2.25 -10.50
C SER A 366 16.01 -1.79 -11.53
N SER A 367 15.35 -2.73 -12.21
CA SER A 367 14.32 -2.44 -13.20
C SER A 367 13.29 -3.56 -13.34
N ILE A 368 12.15 -3.25 -13.95
CA ILE A 368 11.10 -4.24 -14.27
C ILE A 368 11.62 -5.38 -15.15
N ASN A 369 12.51 -5.08 -16.11
CA ASN A 369 13.04 -6.04 -17.06
C ASN A 369 13.98 -7.09 -16.41
N GLU A 370 14.48 -6.80 -15.21
CA GLU A 370 15.26 -7.76 -14.41
C GLU A 370 14.37 -8.72 -13.62
N ARG A 371 13.07 -8.43 -13.50
CA ARG A 371 12.11 -9.24 -12.71
C ARG A 371 11.32 -10.22 -13.57
N TYR A 372 10.91 -9.80 -14.76
CA TYR A 372 10.10 -10.63 -15.65
C TYR A 372 10.21 -10.17 -17.11
N VAL A 373 9.76 -11.02 -18.01
CA VAL A 373 9.62 -10.73 -19.44
C VAL A 373 8.13 -10.64 -19.76
N MET A 374 7.69 -9.48 -20.26
CA MET A 374 6.32 -9.31 -20.78
C MET A 374 6.36 -9.41 -22.30
N THR A 375 5.45 -10.20 -22.87
CA THR A 375 5.28 -10.36 -24.31
C THR A 375 3.84 -10.08 -24.70
N GLN A 376 3.64 -9.72 -25.97
CA GLN A 376 2.32 -9.47 -26.55
C GLN A 376 2.15 -10.32 -27.81
N SER A 377 0.93 -10.80 -28.06
CA SER A 377 0.63 -11.57 -29.27
C SER A 377 0.66 -10.70 -30.53
N GLU A 378 1.04 -11.31 -31.66
CA GLU A 378 0.91 -10.67 -32.98
C GLU A 378 -0.57 -10.50 -33.38
N GLU A 379 -1.40 -11.47 -33.00
CA GLU A 379 -2.84 -11.43 -33.21
C GLU A 379 -3.52 -10.52 -32.19
N SER A 380 -4.57 -9.83 -32.63
CA SER A 380 -5.41 -8.97 -31.78
C SER A 380 -6.86 -9.45 -31.89
N ILE A 381 -7.54 -9.54 -30.75
CA ILE A 381 -8.98 -9.73 -30.74
C ILE A 381 -9.67 -8.43 -31.16
N SER A 382 -10.72 -8.55 -31.98
CA SER A 382 -11.54 -7.40 -32.32
C SER A 382 -12.26 -6.92 -31.06
N LEU A 383 -11.75 -5.83 -30.49
CA LEU A 383 -12.43 -5.15 -29.39
C LEU A 383 -13.70 -4.51 -29.95
N PRO A 384 -14.87 -4.73 -29.32
CA PRO A 384 -16.08 -4.05 -29.74
C PRO A 384 -15.86 -2.55 -29.58
N GLU A 385 -16.26 -1.76 -30.58
CA GLU A 385 -16.24 -0.30 -30.45
C GLU A 385 -17.01 0.06 -29.16
N PRO A 386 -16.39 0.74 -28.19
CA PRO A 386 -17.09 1.15 -26.98
C PRO A 386 -18.09 2.26 -27.35
N ASP A 387 -19.17 2.45 -26.60
CA ASP A 387 -20.11 3.55 -26.88
C ASP A 387 -19.53 4.93 -26.48
N VAL A 388 -18.53 4.93 -25.59
CA VAL A 388 -17.82 6.10 -25.11
C VAL A 388 -16.34 5.77 -24.97
N THR A 389 -15.46 6.64 -25.46
CA THR A 389 -14.02 6.56 -25.22
C THR A 389 -13.58 7.70 -24.32
N CYS A 390 -12.83 7.40 -23.26
CA CYS A 390 -12.25 8.41 -22.37
C CYS A 390 -10.73 8.37 -22.45
N LYS A 391 -10.11 9.49 -22.83
CA LYS A 391 -8.65 9.65 -22.84
C LYS A 391 -8.28 10.87 -22.01
N ASN A 392 -7.40 10.69 -21.03
CA ASN A 392 -6.93 11.77 -20.13
C ASN A 392 -8.06 12.58 -19.49
N GLY A 393 -9.14 11.91 -19.07
CA GLY A 393 -10.30 12.56 -18.44
C GLY A 393 -11.28 13.24 -19.40
N VAL A 394 -11.02 13.25 -20.71
CA VAL A 394 -11.97 13.73 -21.73
C VAL A 394 -12.67 12.53 -22.35
N CYS A 395 -13.99 12.49 -22.24
CA CYS A 395 -14.82 11.45 -22.83
C CYS A 395 -15.53 11.95 -24.07
N GLU A 396 -15.59 11.12 -25.10
CA GLU A 396 -16.33 11.38 -26.32
C GLU A 396 -17.24 10.19 -26.64
N VAL A 397 -18.46 10.47 -27.13
CA VAL A 397 -19.36 9.44 -27.63
C VAL A 397 -18.83 8.97 -28.98
N THR A 398 -18.65 7.65 -29.13
CA THR A 398 -18.24 7.06 -30.40
C THR A 398 -19.38 7.07 -31.42
N GLU A 399 -19.09 6.73 -32.67
CA GLU A 399 -20.14 6.69 -33.69
C GLU A 399 -21.18 5.60 -33.38
N LYS A 400 -20.73 4.45 -32.86
CA LYS A 400 -21.62 3.43 -32.33
C LYS A 400 -22.46 3.94 -31.17
N GLY A 401 -21.85 4.65 -30.22
CA GLY A 401 -22.58 5.26 -29.10
C GLY A 401 -23.68 6.20 -29.58
N ARG A 402 -23.39 7.07 -30.56
CA ARG A 402 -24.38 7.98 -31.16
C ARG A 402 -25.54 7.23 -31.81
N LYS A 403 -25.25 6.16 -32.55
CA LYS A 403 -26.29 5.30 -33.17
C LYS A 403 -27.14 4.57 -32.13
N ASN A 404 -26.56 4.25 -30.98
CA ASN A 404 -27.24 3.64 -29.84
C ASN A 404 -28.00 4.66 -28.97
N GLY A 405 -28.02 5.95 -29.37
CA GLY A 405 -28.68 7.01 -28.61
C GLY A 405 -27.94 7.42 -27.34
N VAL A 406 -26.68 7.01 -27.20
CA VAL A 406 -25.82 7.46 -26.10
C VAL A 406 -25.48 8.92 -26.32
N THR A 407 -25.82 9.74 -25.35
CA THR A 407 -25.42 11.13 -25.28
C THR A 407 -24.59 11.30 -24.01
N LEU A 408 -23.40 11.87 -24.13
CA LEU A 408 -22.76 12.46 -22.96
C LEU A 408 -23.61 13.64 -22.54
N THR A 409 -24.10 13.64 -21.31
CA THR A 409 -24.67 14.85 -20.70
C THR A 409 -23.57 15.90 -20.79
N GLN A 410 -23.72 16.87 -21.70
CA GLN A 410 -22.93 18.08 -21.60
C GLN A 410 -23.19 18.59 -20.19
N ASN A 411 -22.18 18.59 -19.33
CA ASN A 411 -22.16 19.61 -18.30
C ASN A 411 -22.39 20.91 -19.05
N THR A 412 -23.51 21.57 -18.81
CA THR A 412 -23.87 22.89 -19.33
C THR A 412 -22.95 23.98 -18.74
N GLN A 413 -21.64 23.75 -18.82
CA GLN A 413 -20.60 24.73 -18.72
C GLN A 413 -19.77 24.58 -19.99
N VAL A 414 -19.99 25.50 -20.92
CA VAL A 414 -19.09 25.75 -22.04
C VAL A 414 -17.70 25.99 -21.44
N LEU A 415 -16.82 25.00 -21.54
CA LEU A 415 -15.38 25.22 -21.34
C LEU A 415 -14.91 26.08 -22.50
N ALA A 416 -14.47 27.30 -22.18
CA ALA A 416 -13.89 28.24 -23.13
C ALA A 416 -12.77 27.57 -23.95
N PRO A 417 -12.51 28.03 -25.21
CA PRO A 417 -11.43 27.46 -26.01
C PRO A 417 -10.09 27.55 -25.25
N PRO A 418 -9.14 26.63 -25.50
CA PRO A 418 -7.85 26.63 -24.84
C PRO A 418 -7.19 28.00 -25.03
N ILE A 419 -6.81 28.62 -23.91
CA ILE A 419 -6.23 29.95 -23.87
C ILE A 419 -4.95 29.95 -24.69
N GLU A 420 -4.89 30.81 -25.70
CA GLU A 420 -3.68 31.14 -26.42
C GLU A 420 -2.66 31.72 -25.43
N PHE A 421 -1.54 31.02 -25.23
CA PHE A 421 -0.50 31.42 -24.28
C PHE A 421 0.07 32.79 -24.65
N LYS A 422 -0.12 33.80 -23.79
CA LYS A 422 0.45 35.13 -24.01
C LYS A 422 1.91 35.19 -23.50
N PRO A 423 2.88 35.62 -24.33
CA PRO A 423 4.32 35.64 -24.00
C PRO A 423 4.70 36.41 -22.73
N ALA A 424 3.84 37.33 -22.27
CA ALA A 424 4.10 38.14 -21.08
C ALA A 424 4.21 37.33 -19.77
N GLN A 425 3.61 36.13 -19.70
CA GLN A 425 3.68 35.26 -18.52
C GLN A 425 5.03 34.52 -18.39
N PHE A 426 5.77 34.38 -19.50
CA PHE A 426 7.11 33.79 -19.48
C PHE A 426 8.13 34.75 -18.85
N ASN A 427 7.98 36.07 -19.07
CA ASN A 427 8.88 37.08 -18.51
C ASN A 427 8.79 37.18 -16.98
N THR A 428 7.65 36.85 -16.38
CA THR A 428 7.49 36.83 -14.92
C THR A 428 8.21 35.62 -14.29
N LEU A 429 8.20 34.47 -14.97
CA LEU A 429 8.94 33.28 -14.56
C LEU A 429 10.46 33.44 -14.78
N LEU A 430 10.87 34.10 -15.86
CA LEU A 430 12.28 34.42 -16.11
C LEU A 430 12.84 35.43 -15.10
N HIS A 431 12.00 36.33 -14.58
CA HIS A 431 12.39 37.27 -13.52
C HIS A 431 12.59 36.59 -12.16
N LEU A 432 11.83 35.52 -11.85
CA LEU A 432 12.00 34.73 -10.63
C LEU A 432 13.30 33.90 -10.63
N GLN A 433 13.81 33.56 -11.81
CA GLN A 433 15.09 32.85 -11.99
C GLN A 433 16.31 33.74 -11.75
N THR A 434 16.14 35.07 -11.82
CA THR A 434 17.19 36.08 -11.67
C THR A 434 17.11 36.85 -10.35
N ASP A 435 16.12 36.55 -9.50
CA ASP A 435 15.97 37.15 -8.17
C ASP A 435 16.92 36.47 -7.15
N PRO A 436 17.88 37.21 -6.58
CA PRO A 436 18.89 36.66 -5.67
C PRO A 436 18.34 36.14 -4.34
N ASN A 437 17.09 36.44 -3.98
CA ASN A 437 16.44 35.86 -2.79
C ASN A 437 15.86 34.46 -3.06
N THR A 438 15.44 34.19 -4.29
CA THR A 438 14.85 32.90 -4.69
C THR A 438 15.92 31.83 -4.93
N GLN A 439 17.13 32.23 -5.33
CA GLN A 439 18.28 31.32 -5.51
C GLN A 439 18.85 30.77 -4.20
N LYS A 440 18.54 31.37 -3.04
CA LYS A 440 18.96 30.88 -1.72
C LYS A 440 17.94 29.93 -1.07
N SER A 441 16.83 29.66 -1.73
CA SER A 441 15.81 28.73 -1.26
C SER A 441 16.26 27.30 -1.51
N VAL A 442 16.20 26.46 -0.48
CA VAL A 442 16.52 25.02 -0.54
C VAL A 442 15.68 24.28 -1.61
N TRP A 443 14.48 24.81 -1.90
CA TRP A 443 13.62 24.31 -2.97
C TRP A 443 14.16 24.56 -4.39
N PHE A 444 15.02 25.57 -4.56
CA PHE A 444 15.60 25.92 -5.86
C PHE A 444 16.86 25.09 -6.17
N GLU A 445 17.64 24.71 -5.15
CA GLU A 445 18.76 23.76 -5.31
C GLU A 445 18.26 22.36 -5.66
N TRP A 446 17.16 21.90 -5.03
CA TRP A 446 16.54 20.61 -5.34
C TRP A 446 16.02 20.50 -6.78
N LEU A 447 15.60 21.62 -7.40
CA LEU A 447 15.06 21.65 -8.76
C LEU A 447 16.14 21.56 -9.85
N LEU A 448 17.41 21.81 -9.52
CA LEU A 448 18.53 21.81 -10.48
C LEU A 448 19.33 20.50 -10.49
N GLU A 449 19.13 19.62 -9.50
CA GLU A 449 19.79 18.31 -9.40
C GLU A 449 18.98 17.14 -10.03
N LYS A 450 17.87 17.44 -10.70
CA LYS A 450 17.10 16.51 -11.54
C LYS A 450 16.98 17.06 -12.96
#